data_AF-A0A819L2G6-F1
#
_entry.id   AF-A0A819L2G6-F1
#
_cell.length_a   1.000
_cell.length_b   1.000
_cell.length_c   1.000
_cell.angle_alpha   90.00
_cell.angle_beta   90.00
_cell.angle_gamma   90.00
#
_symmetry.space_group_name_H-M   'P 1'
#
loop_
_entity.id
_entity.type
_entity.pdbx_description
1 polymer ?
#
loop_
_entity_poly.entity_id
_entity_poly.type
_entity_poly.pdbx_seq_one_letter_code
_entity_poly.pdbx_strand_id
1 'polypeptide(L)'
;MTSSAIADAILDAAKKYTLSVYFVILFCGLIGNLCNITLFSSLKVLQRNQCAFYLMVASIVDFVLLLLVLPLRVTDYVFGYDPTKLSIVWCKIRQAVVAQFSLMSFASICFAAIDQYLSTHYNPQLRQFSTFKLARRLVISAIIILILHSIPFFIFFEIQSTAGCSIYNLGFSRYYSFVHFCVLSGILPIMFSGLSAALAYLNVRRIVRHQIPIVRRRLDRQLTAMILTKVAFLVVTTSPFVIFRIYQINRAAIASTNYIQIAVEQLILTVTSSLFYINSAVNDIILFDIFF
;
A
#
# COMPACT_ATOMS: atom_id res chain seq x y z
N MET A 1 28.98 -24.67 14.58
CA MET A 1 27.54 -24.75 14.19
C MET A 1 27.47 -25.29 12.78
N THR A 2 26.59 -26.26 12.51
CA THR A 2 26.33 -26.74 11.15
C THR A 2 25.60 -25.68 10.33
N SER A 3 25.71 -25.73 9.00
CA SER A 3 24.99 -24.84 8.09
C SER A 3 23.47 -24.89 8.29
N SER A 4 22.93 -26.06 8.67
CA SER A 4 21.53 -26.24 9.06
C SER A 4 21.16 -25.45 10.31
N ALA A 5 21.95 -25.54 11.38
CA ALA A 5 21.66 -24.87 12.65
C ALA A 5 21.65 -23.33 12.51
N ILE A 6 22.49 -22.78 11.62
CA ILE A 6 22.51 -21.33 11.34
C ILE A 6 21.22 -20.91 10.63
N ALA A 7 20.80 -21.67 9.61
CA ALA A 7 19.57 -21.38 8.88
C ALA A 7 18.32 -21.51 9.74
N ASP A 8 18.26 -22.51 10.63
CA ASP A 8 17.17 -22.67 11.59
C ASP A 8 17.09 -21.48 12.56
N ALA A 9 18.23 -20.99 13.06
CA ALA A 9 18.28 -19.81 13.93
C ALA A 9 17.79 -18.54 13.21
N ILE A 10 18.12 -18.36 11.93
CA ILE A 10 17.63 -17.25 11.11
C ILE A 10 16.11 -17.33 10.93
N LEU A 11 15.59 -18.52 10.63
CA LEU A 11 14.15 -18.74 10.47
C LEU A 11 13.38 -18.49 11.77
N ASP A 12 13.91 -18.91 12.91
CA ASP A 12 13.31 -18.64 14.22
C ASP A 12 13.30 -17.14 14.56
N ALA A 13 14.40 -16.44 14.28
CA ALA A 13 14.46 -14.98 14.43
C ALA A 13 13.43 -14.27 13.53
N ALA A 14 13.32 -14.68 12.26
CA ALA A 14 12.34 -14.13 11.32
C ALA A 14 10.89 -14.35 11.80
N LYS A 15 10.58 -15.52 12.37
CA LYS A 15 9.26 -15.82 12.94
C LYS A 15 8.92 -14.89 14.11
N LYS A 16 9.82 -14.76 15.09
CA LYS A 16 9.64 -13.89 16.27
C LYS A 16 9.49 -12.41 15.88
N TYR A 17 10.32 -11.95 14.94
CA TYR A 17 10.21 -10.61 14.37
C TYR A 17 8.84 -10.39 13.72
N THR A 18 8.42 -11.31 12.84
CA THR A 18 7.18 -11.18 12.08
C THR A 18 5.97 -11.10 13.01
N LEU A 19 5.90 -11.99 14.02
CA LEU A 19 4.80 -12.01 14.97
C LEU A 19 4.68 -10.69 15.75
N SER A 20 5.80 -10.21 16.29
CA SER A 20 5.84 -8.97 17.08
C SER A 20 5.45 -7.75 16.24
N VAL A 21 6.05 -7.61 15.07
CA VAL A 21 5.85 -6.45 14.19
C VAL A 21 4.46 -6.46 13.55
N TYR A 22 3.97 -7.61 13.07
CA TYR A 22 2.63 -7.68 12.46
C TYR A 22 1.53 -7.43 13.47
N PHE A 23 1.71 -7.85 14.72
CA PHE A 23 0.77 -7.52 15.80
C PHE A 23 0.71 -6.00 16.00
N VAL A 24 1.86 -5.33 16.14
CA VAL A 24 1.90 -3.86 16.28
C VAL A 24 1.27 -3.17 15.08
N ILE A 25 1.60 -3.56 13.85
CA ILE A 25 1.03 -3.00 12.63
C ILE A 25 -0.49 -3.18 12.59
N LEU A 26 -0.99 -4.36 12.96
CA LEU A 26 -2.42 -4.66 12.94
C LEU A 26 -3.18 -3.73 13.90
N PHE A 27 -2.80 -3.68 15.17
CA PHE A 27 -3.54 -2.88 16.16
C PHE A 27 -3.38 -1.37 15.92
N CYS A 28 -2.16 -0.89 15.74
CA CYS A 28 -1.91 0.53 15.48
C CYS A 28 -2.54 0.97 14.15
N GLY A 29 -2.47 0.12 13.12
CA GLY A 29 -3.03 0.41 11.81
C GLY A 29 -4.56 0.41 11.79
N LEU A 30 -5.22 -0.53 12.48
CA LEU A 30 -6.68 -0.55 12.59
C LEU A 30 -7.19 0.68 13.36
N ILE A 31 -6.55 1.02 14.49
CA ILE A 31 -6.91 2.21 15.28
C ILE A 31 -6.66 3.47 14.45
N GLY A 32 -5.49 3.61 13.85
CA GLY A 32 -5.11 4.78 13.05
C GLY A 32 -6.04 5.01 11.86
N ASN A 33 -6.34 3.97 11.08
CA ASN A 33 -7.28 4.10 9.96
C ASN A 33 -8.71 4.39 10.41
N LEU A 34 -9.17 3.81 11.52
CA LEU A 34 -10.48 4.14 12.07
C LEU A 34 -10.55 5.62 12.48
N CYS A 35 -9.52 6.12 13.17
CA CYS A 35 -9.42 7.54 13.51
C CYS A 35 -9.45 8.42 12.25
N ASN A 36 -8.66 8.10 11.21
CA ASN A 36 -8.68 8.80 9.92
C ASN A 36 -10.08 8.83 9.30
N ILE A 37 -10.77 7.67 9.23
CA ILE A 37 -12.12 7.56 8.67
C ILE A 37 -13.10 8.44 9.46
N THR A 38 -13.06 8.39 10.79
CA THR A 38 -13.92 9.23 11.64
C THR A 38 -13.63 10.72 11.46
N LEU A 39 -12.37 11.12 11.32
CA LEU A 39 -11.96 12.51 11.10
C LEU A 39 -12.52 13.05 9.78
N PHE A 40 -12.25 12.35 8.66
CA PHE A 40 -12.74 12.74 7.34
C PHE A 40 -14.27 12.72 7.25
N SER A 41 -14.91 11.82 8.00
CA SER A 41 -16.37 11.69 8.07
C SER A 41 -17.04 12.64 9.06
N SER A 42 -16.32 13.26 9.99
CA SER A 42 -16.94 14.15 11.01
C SER A 42 -16.72 15.63 10.70
N LEU A 43 -15.60 15.99 10.10
CA LEU A 43 -15.28 17.38 9.80
C LEU A 43 -15.93 17.83 8.48
N LYS A 44 -16.99 18.66 8.57
CA LYS A 44 -17.72 19.21 7.41
C LYS A 44 -16.81 19.90 6.39
N VAL A 45 -15.73 20.53 6.84
CA VAL A 45 -14.73 21.19 5.99
C VAL A 45 -13.96 20.17 5.14
N LEU A 46 -13.66 18.99 5.70
CA LEU A 46 -12.97 17.90 5.00
C LEU A 46 -13.92 17.10 4.09
N GLN A 47 -15.16 16.85 4.52
CA GLN A 47 -16.15 16.10 3.74
C GLN A 47 -16.41 16.69 2.34
N ARG A 48 -16.29 18.01 2.21
CA ARG A 48 -16.52 18.73 0.94
C ARG A 48 -15.28 18.80 0.07
N ASN A 49 -14.13 18.35 0.56
CA ASN A 49 -12.87 18.40 -0.16
C ASN A 49 -12.59 17.06 -0.87
N GLN A 50 -12.27 17.13 -2.16
CA GLN A 50 -12.05 15.97 -3.02
C GLN A 50 -10.79 15.19 -2.62
N CYS A 51 -9.68 15.87 -2.33
CA CYS A 51 -8.47 15.26 -1.80
C CYS A 51 -8.74 14.48 -0.50
N ALA A 52 -9.45 15.09 0.46
CA ALA A 52 -9.82 14.41 1.71
C ALA A 52 -10.70 13.17 1.45
N PHE A 53 -11.60 13.21 0.47
CA PHE A 53 -12.39 12.04 0.05
C PHE A 53 -11.52 10.89 -0.44
N TYR A 54 -10.49 11.13 -1.25
CA TYR A 54 -9.58 10.07 -1.68
C TYR A 54 -8.76 9.48 -0.52
N LEU A 55 -8.30 10.32 0.41
CA LEU A 55 -7.55 9.86 1.60
C LEU A 55 -8.43 9.03 2.55
N MET A 56 -9.72 9.38 2.66
CA MET A 56 -10.71 8.56 3.35
C MET A 56 -10.89 7.20 2.67
N VAL A 57 -11.02 7.17 1.33
CA VAL A 57 -11.11 5.91 0.58
C VAL A 57 -9.85 5.05 0.78
N ALA A 58 -8.65 5.66 0.73
CA ALA A 58 -7.40 4.97 1.03
C ALA A 58 -7.42 4.35 2.44
N SER A 59 -7.86 5.11 3.45
CA SER A 59 -7.95 4.62 4.84
C SER A 59 -8.95 3.46 5.00
N ILE A 60 -10.09 3.49 4.31
CA ILE A 60 -11.06 2.37 4.30
C ILE A 60 -10.44 1.11 3.69
N VAL A 61 -9.76 1.29 2.55
CA VAL A 61 -9.11 0.21 1.81
C VAL A 61 -7.97 -0.41 2.62
N ASP A 62 -7.14 0.43 3.24
CA ASP A 62 -6.06 0.01 4.13
C ASP A 62 -6.59 -0.70 5.37
N PHE A 63 -7.67 -0.21 5.99
CA PHE A 63 -8.34 -0.89 7.10
C PHE A 63 -8.79 -2.30 6.72
N VAL A 64 -9.48 -2.45 5.59
CA VAL A 64 -9.94 -3.76 5.11
C VAL A 64 -8.77 -4.68 4.76
N LEU A 65 -7.71 -4.15 4.14
CA LEU A 65 -6.50 -4.91 3.83
C LEU A 65 -5.85 -5.48 5.10
N LEU A 66 -5.65 -4.63 6.12
CA LEU A 66 -5.06 -5.05 7.39
C LEU A 66 -5.94 -6.10 8.09
N LEU A 67 -7.26 -5.88 8.11
CA LEU A 67 -8.23 -6.77 8.75
C LEU A 67 -8.29 -8.16 8.09
N LEU A 68 -8.20 -8.25 6.77
CA LEU A 68 -8.32 -9.52 6.05
C LEU A 68 -6.99 -10.27 5.92
N VAL A 69 -5.86 -9.57 5.80
CA VAL A 69 -4.59 -10.19 5.41
C VAL A 69 -3.68 -10.50 6.59
N LEU A 70 -3.54 -9.58 7.55
CA LEU A 70 -2.60 -9.75 8.66
C LEU A 70 -3.03 -10.86 9.64
N PRO A 71 -4.32 -11.01 10.02
CA PRO A 71 -4.72 -12.12 10.90
C PRO A 71 -4.39 -13.49 10.31
N LEU A 72 -4.61 -13.69 9.00
CA LEU A 72 -4.25 -14.94 8.31
C LEU A 72 -2.74 -15.21 8.33
N ARG A 73 -1.91 -14.16 8.38
CA ARG A 73 -0.46 -14.30 8.56
C ARG A 73 -0.09 -14.63 10.01
N VAL A 74 -0.73 -14.00 10.98
CA VAL A 74 -0.46 -14.27 12.41
C VAL A 74 -0.85 -15.70 12.79
N THR A 75 -1.96 -16.23 12.24
CA THR A 75 -2.40 -17.61 12.51
C THR A 75 -1.39 -18.67 12.07
N ASP A 76 -0.69 -18.45 10.94
CA ASP A 76 0.40 -19.33 10.48
C ASP A 76 1.50 -19.46 11.55
N TYR A 77 1.90 -18.32 12.14
CA TYR A 77 2.99 -18.31 13.13
C TYR A 77 2.57 -18.80 14.52
N VAL A 78 1.34 -18.52 14.97
CA VAL A 78 0.87 -18.87 16.32
C VAL A 78 0.43 -20.33 16.42
N PHE A 79 -0.32 -20.82 15.43
CA PHE A 79 -0.92 -22.15 15.48
C PHE A 79 -0.15 -23.20 14.67
N GLY A 80 0.92 -22.80 13.96
CA GLY A 80 1.64 -23.67 13.03
C GLY A 80 0.79 -24.12 11.84
N TYR A 81 -0.33 -23.42 11.60
CA TYR A 81 -1.33 -23.74 10.59
C TYR A 81 -1.39 -22.61 9.56
N ASP A 82 -0.90 -22.85 8.35
CA ASP A 82 -1.00 -21.92 7.23
C ASP A 82 -2.23 -22.27 6.37
N PRO A 83 -3.36 -21.53 6.48
CA PRO A 83 -4.54 -21.80 5.65
C PRO A 83 -4.22 -21.69 4.16
N THR A 84 -3.20 -20.92 3.80
CA THR A 84 -2.83 -20.63 2.41
C THR A 84 -1.97 -21.73 1.78
N LYS A 85 -1.41 -22.64 2.59
CA LYS A 85 -0.78 -23.88 2.13
C LYS A 85 -1.72 -25.07 2.11
N LEU A 86 -2.84 -24.98 2.83
CA LEU A 86 -3.78 -26.08 3.02
C LEU A 86 -5.03 -25.95 2.15
N SER A 87 -5.43 -24.73 1.82
CA SER A 87 -6.61 -24.47 1.00
C SER A 87 -6.28 -23.60 -0.20
N ILE A 88 -6.53 -24.16 -1.38
CA ILE A 88 -6.42 -23.45 -2.66
C ILE A 88 -7.29 -22.19 -2.70
N VAL A 89 -8.47 -22.24 -2.07
CA VAL A 89 -9.40 -21.13 -2.00
C VAL A 89 -8.79 -19.96 -1.22
N TRP A 90 -8.22 -20.24 -0.04
CA TRP A 90 -7.55 -19.21 0.76
C TRP A 90 -6.26 -18.68 0.12
N CYS A 91 -5.49 -19.53 -0.56
CA CYS A 91 -4.35 -19.12 -1.38
C CYS A 91 -4.77 -18.06 -2.41
N LYS A 92 -5.80 -18.37 -3.22
CA LYS A 92 -6.29 -17.49 -4.29
C LYS A 92 -6.91 -16.19 -3.75
N ILE A 93 -7.82 -16.30 -2.77
CA ILE A 93 -8.48 -15.14 -2.16
C ILE A 93 -7.45 -14.17 -1.60
N ARG A 94 -6.45 -14.67 -0.86
CA ARG A 94 -5.44 -13.81 -0.24
C ARG A 94 -4.64 -13.03 -1.28
N GLN A 95 -4.20 -13.68 -2.36
CA GLN A 95 -3.41 -13.01 -3.39
C GLN A 95 -4.24 -11.96 -4.14
N ALA A 96 -5.50 -12.28 -4.45
CA ALA A 96 -6.43 -11.34 -5.06
C ALA A 96 -6.73 -10.14 -4.15
N VAL A 97 -7.01 -10.36 -2.86
CA VAL A 97 -7.25 -9.31 -1.86
C VAL A 97 -6.03 -8.41 -1.73
N VAL A 98 -4.83 -8.98 -1.56
CA VAL A 98 -3.61 -8.16 -1.46
C VAL A 98 -3.42 -7.31 -2.71
N ALA A 99 -3.53 -7.90 -3.91
CA ALA A 99 -3.39 -7.15 -5.16
C ALA A 99 -4.45 -6.04 -5.29
N GLN A 100 -5.71 -6.36 -5.01
CA GLN A 100 -6.84 -5.45 -5.13
C GLN A 100 -6.72 -4.24 -4.21
N PHE A 101 -6.63 -4.47 -2.90
CA PHE A 101 -6.70 -3.40 -1.92
C PHE A 101 -5.42 -2.56 -1.93
N SER A 102 -4.24 -3.17 -2.17
CA SER A 102 -2.99 -2.40 -2.26
C SER A 102 -2.99 -1.45 -3.45
N LEU A 103 -3.39 -1.92 -4.64
CA LEU A 103 -3.50 -1.05 -5.82
C LEU A 103 -4.58 0.03 -5.65
N MET A 104 -5.68 -0.28 -4.95
CA MET A 104 -6.72 0.70 -4.66
C MET A 104 -6.22 1.79 -3.71
N SER A 105 -5.41 1.43 -2.71
CA SER A 105 -4.76 2.40 -1.81
C SER A 105 -3.81 3.30 -2.60
N PHE A 106 -2.95 2.71 -3.45
CA PHE A 106 -2.02 3.47 -4.29
C PHE A 106 -2.73 4.39 -5.29
N ALA A 107 -3.78 3.91 -5.96
CA ALA A 107 -4.58 4.72 -6.87
C ALA A 107 -5.24 5.90 -6.13
N SER A 108 -5.75 5.67 -4.93
CA SER A 108 -6.35 6.72 -4.10
C SER A 108 -5.34 7.79 -3.69
N ILE A 109 -4.11 7.40 -3.33
CA ILE A 109 -3.01 8.34 -3.03
C ILE A 109 -2.63 9.14 -4.28
N CYS A 110 -2.53 8.50 -5.44
CA CYS A 110 -2.27 9.19 -6.71
C CYS A 110 -3.36 10.21 -7.04
N PHE A 111 -4.63 9.82 -6.93
CA PHE A 111 -5.75 10.72 -7.17
C PHE A 111 -5.79 11.87 -6.17
N ALA A 112 -5.49 11.63 -4.90
CA ALA A 112 -5.35 12.67 -3.89
C ALA A 112 -4.25 13.67 -4.27
N ALA A 113 -3.06 13.19 -4.65
CA ALA A 113 -1.95 14.05 -5.05
C ALA A 113 -2.25 14.89 -6.29
N ILE A 114 -2.85 14.29 -7.32
CA ILE A 114 -3.25 15.00 -8.55
C ILE A 114 -4.33 16.03 -8.23
N ASP A 115 -5.34 15.67 -7.46
CA ASP A 115 -6.42 16.57 -7.10
C ASP A 115 -5.91 17.75 -6.26
N GLN A 116 -4.99 17.49 -5.33
CA GLN A 116 -4.35 18.56 -4.54
C GLN A 116 -3.49 19.48 -5.40
N TYR A 117 -2.80 18.95 -6.41
CA TYR A 117 -2.10 19.78 -7.39
C TYR A 117 -3.07 20.69 -8.17
N LEU A 118 -4.18 20.13 -8.67
CA LEU A 118 -5.20 20.88 -9.42
C LEU A 118 -5.89 21.93 -8.53
N SER A 119 -6.27 21.57 -7.30
CA SER A 119 -7.00 22.43 -6.37
C SER A 119 -6.18 23.65 -5.93
N THR A 120 -4.86 23.48 -5.83
CA THR A 120 -3.88 24.51 -5.44
C THR A 120 -3.29 25.26 -6.65
N HIS A 121 -3.66 24.91 -7.88
CA HIS A 121 -3.12 25.56 -9.07
C HIS A 121 -3.56 27.04 -9.17
N TYR A 122 -2.67 27.92 -9.64
CA TYR A 122 -2.94 29.36 -9.76
C TYR A 122 -3.97 29.69 -10.86
N ASN A 123 -3.98 28.92 -11.95
CA ASN A 123 -4.95 29.05 -13.02
C ASN A 123 -6.33 28.52 -12.58
N PRO A 124 -7.39 29.36 -12.53
CA PRO A 124 -8.72 28.94 -12.13
C PRO A 124 -9.34 27.88 -13.04
N GLN A 125 -8.96 27.85 -14.33
CA GLN A 125 -9.44 26.83 -15.27
C GLN A 125 -8.91 25.43 -14.92
N LEU A 126 -7.70 25.33 -14.36
CA LEU A 126 -7.17 24.04 -13.91
C LEU A 126 -7.82 23.60 -12.59
N ARG A 127 -8.09 24.56 -11.71
CA ARG A 127 -8.77 24.33 -10.45
C ARG A 127 -10.19 23.79 -10.62
N GLN A 128 -10.89 24.18 -11.68
CA GLN A 128 -12.26 23.73 -11.95
C GLN A 128 -12.37 22.24 -12.28
N PHE A 129 -11.26 21.57 -12.62
CA PHE A 129 -11.26 20.12 -12.86
C PHE A 129 -11.36 19.33 -11.55
N SER A 130 -10.84 19.87 -10.44
CA SER A 130 -11.03 19.28 -9.12
C SER A 130 -12.50 19.45 -8.72
N THR A 131 -13.30 18.42 -8.99
CA THR A 131 -14.73 18.38 -8.65
C THR A 131 -15.06 17.08 -7.93
N PHE A 132 -15.96 17.15 -6.96
CA PHE A 132 -16.39 15.97 -6.21
C PHE A 132 -17.05 14.91 -7.11
N LYS A 133 -17.73 15.35 -8.18
CA LYS A 133 -18.33 14.44 -9.19
C LYS A 133 -17.25 13.64 -9.92
N LEU A 134 -16.16 14.28 -10.32
CA LEU A 134 -15.02 13.60 -10.94
C LEU A 134 -14.38 12.63 -9.95
N ALA A 135 -14.18 13.05 -8.70
CA ALA A 135 -13.56 12.21 -7.69
C ALA A 135 -14.31 10.90 -7.44
N ARG A 136 -15.64 10.99 -7.32
CA ARG A 136 -16.48 9.79 -7.20
C ARG A 136 -16.41 8.90 -8.43
N ARG A 137 -16.42 9.48 -9.64
CA ARG A 137 -16.31 8.72 -10.89
C ARG A 137 -14.96 7.99 -10.98
N LEU A 138 -13.85 8.65 -10.62
CA LEU A 138 -12.51 8.07 -10.63
C LEU A 138 -12.39 6.91 -9.65
N VAL A 139 -12.89 7.06 -8.42
CA VAL A 139 -12.92 5.98 -7.42
C VAL A 139 -13.74 4.78 -7.91
N ILE A 140 -14.95 5.02 -8.44
CA ILE A 140 -15.80 3.93 -8.96
C ILE A 140 -15.13 3.22 -10.14
N SER A 141 -14.55 3.98 -11.08
CA SER A 141 -13.83 3.38 -12.21
C SER A 141 -12.62 2.58 -11.76
N ALA A 142 -11.87 3.07 -10.77
CA ALA A 142 -10.72 2.35 -10.23
C ALA A 142 -11.15 1.05 -9.56
N ILE A 143 -12.23 1.05 -8.77
CA ILE A 143 -12.78 -0.17 -8.16
C ILE A 143 -13.09 -1.21 -9.24
N ILE A 144 -13.82 -0.83 -10.30
CA ILE A 144 -14.21 -1.75 -11.38
C ILE A 144 -12.97 -2.29 -12.10
N ILE A 145 -12.05 -1.43 -12.51
CA ILE A 145 -10.83 -1.82 -13.23
C ILE A 145 -9.98 -2.77 -12.37
N LEU A 146 -9.83 -2.45 -11.08
CA LEU A 146 -9.02 -3.26 -10.19
C LEU A 146 -9.68 -4.62 -9.92
N ILE A 147 -11.01 -4.68 -9.74
CA ILE A 147 -11.72 -5.97 -9.59
C ILE A 147 -11.46 -6.86 -10.81
N LEU A 148 -11.54 -6.30 -12.02
CA LEU A 148 -11.24 -7.04 -13.25
C LEU A 148 -9.77 -7.48 -13.31
N HIS A 149 -8.84 -6.60 -12.92
CA HIS A 149 -7.42 -6.92 -12.81
C HIS A 149 -7.12 -8.03 -11.77
N SER A 150 -7.98 -8.20 -10.77
CA SER A 150 -7.82 -9.24 -9.74
C SER A 150 -8.31 -10.63 -10.18
N ILE A 151 -9.06 -10.75 -11.29
CA ILE A 151 -9.56 -12.04 -11.81
C ILE A 151 -8.44 -13.05 -12.11
N PRO A 152 -7.36 -12.70 -12.84
CA PRO A 152 -6.25 -13.62 -13.11
C PRO A 152 -5.62 -14.25 -11.86
N PHE A 153 -5.67 -13.58 -10.71
CA PHE A 153 -5.15 -14.10 -9.45
C PHE A 153 -5.92 -15.33 -8.95
N PHE A 154 -7.22 -15.40 -9.23
CA PHE A 154 -8.03 -16.59 -8.93
C PHE A 154 -7.79 -17.75 -9.89
N ILE A 155 -7.25 -17.49 -11.07
CA ILE A 155 -7.02 -18.50 -12.11
C ILE A 155 -5.63 -19.10 -11.96
N PHE A 156 -4.59 -18.26 -11.85
CA PHE A 156 -3.20 -18.65 -12.04
C PHE A 156 -2.39 -18.98 -10.78
N PHE A 157 -2.96 -18.78 -9.59
CA PHE A 157 -2.33 -19.21 -8.33
C PHE A 157 -2.76 -20.62 -7.94
N GLU A 158 -1.80 -21.44 -7.53
CA GLU A 158 -2.01 -22.84 -7.16
C GLU A 158 -1.10 -23.21 -5.97
N ILE A 159 -1.44 -24.28 -5.25
CA ILE A 159 -0.56 -24.82 -4.21
C ILE A 159 0.44 -25.79 -4.83
N GLN A 160 1.73 -25.45 -4.74
CA GLN A 160 2.83 -26.28 -5.18
C GLN A 160 3.56 -26.87 -3.97
N SER A 161 3.98 -28.14 -4.06
CA SER A 161 4.64 -28.87 -2.96
C SER A 161 5.96 -28.26 -2.50
N THR A 162 6.69 -27.58 -3.40
CA THR A 162 8.02 -27.00 -3.12
C THR A 162 7.96 -25.52 -2.74
N ALA A 163 6.98 -24.76 -3.25
CA ALA A 163 6.91 -23.31 -3.13
C ALA A 163 5.68 -22.79 -2.36
N GLY A 164 4.74 -23.67 -1.98
CA GLY A 164 3.46 -23.29 -1.39
C GLY A 164 2.55 -22.61 -2.42
N CYS A 165 1.80 -21.59 -1.99
CA CYS A 165 0.91 -20.81 -2.85
C CYS A 165 1.72 -19.95 -3.85
N SER A 166 1.83 -20.42 -5.09
CA SER A 166 2.66 -19.78 -6.13
C SER A 166 1.99 -19.78 -7.50
N ILE A 167 2.58 -19.06 -8.45
CA ILE A 167 2.07 -18.95 -9.82
C ILE A 167 2.58 -20.14 -10.63
N TYR A 168 1.67 -20.90 -11.26
CA TYR A 168 2.06 -22.03 -12.11
C TYR A 168 2.35 -21.61 -13.57
N ASN A 169 1.72 -20.53 -14.05
CA ASN A 169 1.87 -20.07 -15.43
C ASN A 169 3.04 -19.08 -15.60
N LEU A 170 4.00 -19.41 -16.47
CA LEU A 170 5.19 -18.58 -16.71
C LEU A 170 4.84 -17.20 -17.28
N GLY A 171 3.86 -17.11 -18.17
CA GLY A 171 3.41 -15.85 -18.77
C GLY A 171 2.82 -14.91 -17.71
N PHE A 172 1.95 -15.45 -16.85
CA PHE A 172 1.39 -14.69 -15.73
C PHE A 172 2.46 -14.32 -14.69
N SER A 173 3.45 -15.18 -14.46
CA SER A 173 4.59 -14.86 -13.57
C SER A 173 5.39 -13.65 -14.06
N ARG A 174 5.69 -13.57 -15.37
CA ARG A 174 6.34 -12.40 -15.99
C ARG A 174 5.48 -11.15 -15.89
N TYR A 175 4.18 -11.26 -16.17
CA TYR A 175 3.22 -10.16 -15.99
C TYR A 175 3.22 -9.67 -14.53
N TYR A 176 3.15 -10.59 -13.57
CA TYR A 176 3.09 -10.26 -12.16
C TYR A 176 4.37 -9.56 -11.67
N SER A 177 5.54 -10.00 -12.14
CA SER A 177 6.80 -9.34 -11.84
C SER A 177 6.90 -7.94 -12.47
N PHE A 178 6.79 -7.84 -13.80
CA PHE A 178 7.12 -6.60 -14.51
C PHE A 178 5.96 -5.61 -14.59
N VAL A 179 4.72 -6.09 -14.78
CA VAL A 179 3.57 -5.19 -14.89
C VAL A 179 3.01 -4.88 -13.51
N HIS A 180 2.68 -5.89 -12.72
CA HIS A 180 2.02 -5.65 -11.43
C HIS A 180 2.96 -5.03 -10.38
N PHE A 181 4.13 -5.63 -10.13
CA PHE A 181 5.06 -5.09 -9.13
C PHE A 181 5.82 -3.89 -9.65
N CYS A 182 6.54 -4.01 -10.78
CA CYS A 182 7.40 -2.92 -11.24
C CYS A 182 6.61 -1.69 -11.70
N VAL A 183 5.61 -1.86 -12.58
CA VAL A 183 4.85 -0.72 -13.13
C VAL A 183 3.75 -0.25 -12.18
N LEU A 184 2.78 -1.12 -11.85
CA LEU A 184 1.57 -0.70 -11.14
C LEU A 184 1.80 -0.41 -9.65
N SER A 185 2.69 -1.15 -8.99
CA SER A 185 2.98 -0.98 -7.55
C SER A 185 4.21 -0.11 -7.28
N GLY A 186 5.09 0.06 -8.26
CA GLY A 186 6.35 0.79 -8.14
C GLY A 186 6.33 2.12 -8.90
N ILE A 187 6.71 2.07 -10.18
CA ILE A 187 7.01 3.25 -11.00
C ILE A 187 5.81 4.19 -11.11
N LEU A 188 4.63 3.67 -11.47
CA LEU A 188 3.45 4.51 -11.70
C LEU A 188 3.05 5.28 -10.44
N PRO A 189 2.79 4.64 -9.28
CA PRO A 189 2.36 5.39 -8.11
C PRO A 189 3.44 6.35 -7.61
N ILE A 190 4.73 5.95 -7.63
CA ILE A 190 5.83 6.81 -7.18
C ILE A 190 5.98 8.04 -8.07
N MET A 191 5.97 7.87 -9.39
CA MET A 191 6.16 8.97 -10.33
C MET A 191 4.98 9.95 -10.33
N PHE A 192 3.75 9.43 -10.43
CA PHE A 192 2.57 10.30 -10.49
C PHE A 192 2.30 10.99 -9.15
N SER A 193 2.28 10.24 -8.04
CA SER A 193 2.02 10.86 -6.74
C SER A 193 3.17 11.75 -6.28
N GLY A 194 4.43 11.36 -6.54
CA GLY A 194 5.62 12.16 -6.24
C GLY A 194 5.65 13.48 -6.98
N LEU A 195 5.47 13.45 -8.30
CA LEU A 195 5.45 14.66 -9.12
C LEU A 195 4.28 15.58 -8.72
N SER A 196 3.06 15.04 -8.61
CA SER A 196 1.90 15.85 -8.25
C SER A 196 1.99 16.42 -6.83
N ALA A 197 2.47 15.66 -5.85
CA ALA A 197 2.67 16.16 -4.48
C ALA A 197 3.74 17.26 -4.42
N ALA A 198 4.86 17.10 -5.15
CA ALA A 198 5.90 18.12 -5.25
C ALA A 198 5.36 19.42 -5.88
N LEU A 199 4.62 19.32 -6.99
CA LEU A 199 4.01 20.47 -7.64
C LEU A 199 2.95 21.14 -6.75
N ALA A 200 2.12 20.36 -6.06
CA ALA A 200 1.14 20.88 -5.10
C ALA A 200 1.83 21.66 -3.97
N TYR A 201 2.95 21.15 -3.46
CA TYR A 201 3.75 21.83 -2.43
C TYR A 201 4.32 23.17 -2.91
N LEU A 202 4.85 23.23 -4.13
CA LEU A 202 5.33 24.47 -4.74
C LEU A 202 4.19 25.48 -4.91
N ASN A 203 3.01 25.02 -5.34
CA ASN A 203 1.82 25.85 -5.50
C ASN A 203 1.35 26.45 -4.16
N VAL A 204 1.25 25.64 -3.10
CA VAL A 204 0.87 26.11 -1.76
C VAL A 204 1.87 27.14 -1.23
N ARG A 205 3.18 26.92 -1.40
CA ARG A 205 4.21 27.90 -1.03
C ARG A 205 4.08 29.22 -1.79
N ARG A 206 3.60 29.19 -3.03
CA ARG A 206 3.34 30.39 -3.84
C ARG A 206 2.06 31.12 -3.42
N ILE A 207 0.99 30.37 -3.11
CA ILE A 207 -0.30 30.87 -2.62
C ILE A 207 -0.17 31.66 -1.33
N VAL A 208 0.77 31.29 -0.45
CA VAL A 208 1.09 32.00 0.80
C VAL A 208 1.33 33.50 0.59
N ARG A 209 1.73 33.92 -0.62
CA ARG A 209 1.97 35.33 -0.99
C ARG A 209 0.74 36.09 -1.53
N HIS A 210 -0.39 35.43 -1.82
CA HIS A 210 -1.60 36.05 -2.39
C HIS A 210 -2.78 36.04 -1.39
N GLN A 211 -3.70 37.01 -1.51
CA GLN A 211 -4.86 37.23 -0.64
C GLN A 211 -5.95 36.14 -0.77
N ILE A 212 -5.69 34.92 -0.31
CA ILE A 212 -6.68 33.84 -0.17
C ILE A 212 -7.25 33.85 1.26
N PRO A 213 -8.57 33.58 1.47
CA PRO A 213 -9.14 33.45 2.80
C PRO A 213 -8.35 32.47 3.68
N ILE A 214 -8.06 32.90 4.92
CA ILE A 214 -7.15 32.24 5.87
C ILE A 214 -7.54 30.76 6.10
N VAL A 215 -8.85 30.48 6.19
CA VAL A 215 -9.38 29.13 6.44
C VAL A 215 -9.03 28.17 5.30
N ARG A 216 -9.23 28.57 4.04
CA ARG A 216 -8.91 27.75 2.87
C ARG A 216 -7.41 27.48 2.78
N ARG A 217 -6.59 28.50 3.05
CA ARG A 217 -5.13 28.39 3.03
C ARG A 217 -4.61 27.40 4.07
N ARG A 218 -5.19 27.38 5.28
CA ARG A 218 -4.81 26.41 6.34
C ARG A 218 -5.15 24.99 5.91
N LEU A 219 -6.36 24.79 5.37
CA LEU A 219 -6.80 23.50 4.87
C LEU A 219 -5.91 22.96 3.74
N ASP A 220 -5.63 23.77 2.72
CA ASP A 220 -4.80 23.35 1.59
C ASP A 220 -3.37 23.00 2.05
N ARG A 221 -2.81 23.76 3.01
CA ARG A 221 -1.50 23.45 3.60
C ARG A 221 -1.50 22.12 4.36
N GLN A 222 -2.53 21.87 5.17
CA GLN A 222 -2.68 20.62 5.93
C GLN A 222 -2.80 19.42 4.98
N LEU A 223 -3.69 19.49 4.00
CA LEU A 223 -3.90 18.40 3.03
C LEU A 223 -2.64 18.13 2.19
N THR A 224 -1.94 19.17 1.73
CA THR A 224 -0.68 19.00 1.02
C THR A 224 0.40 18.36 1.90
N ALA A 225 0.51 18.74 3.18
CA ALA A 225 1.46 18.13 4.10
C ALA A 225 1.15 16.64 4.36
N MET A 226 -0.13 16.32 4.53
CA MET A 226 -0.61 14.95 4.69
C MET A 226 -0.28 14.09 3.46
N ILE A 227 -0.60 14.56 2.25
CA ILE A 227 -0.27 13.85 1.01
C ILE A 227 1.24 13.69 0.85
N LEU A 228 2.02 14.76 1.04
CA LEU A 228 3.46 14.70 0.87
C LEU A 228 4.07 13.64 1.79
N THR A 229 3.56 13.54 3.01
CA THR A 229 4.02 12.52 3.96
C THR A 229 3.59 11.12 3.52
N LYS A 230 2.33 10.92 3.15
CA LYS A 230 1.86 9.62 2.62
C LYS A 230 2.65 9.16 1.40
N VAL A 231 2.98 10.07 0.49
CA VAL A 231 3.81 9.79 -0.70
C VAL A 231 5.25 9.47 -0.31
N ALA A 232 5.85 10.21 0.62
CA ALA A 232 7.20 9.93 1.10
C ALA A 232 7.28 8.55 1.78
N PHE A 233 6.31 8.22 2.65
CA PHE A 233 6.20 6.90 3.26
C PHE A 233 6.02 5.82 2.20
N LEU A 234 5.08 6.00 1.26
CA LEU A 234 4.82 5.08 0.16
C LEU A 234 6.11 4.73 -0.59
N VAL A 235 6.94 5.72 -0.94
CA VAL A 235 8.22 5.50 -1.64
C VAL A 235 9.19 4.69 -0.79
N VAL A 236 9.40 5.10 0.46
CA VAL A 236 10.39 4.49 1.37
C VAL A 236 10.02 3.06 1.75
N THR A 237 8.73 2.79 1.99
CA THR A 237 8.29 1.48 2.49
C THR A 237 7.94 0.50 1.38
N THR A 238 7.47 0.97 0.22
CA THR A 238 7.03 0.10 -0.88
C THR A 238 8.18 -0.28 -1.81
N SER A 239 9.18 0.59 -2.00
CA SER A 239 10.29 0.30 -2.90
C SER A 239 11.11 -0.94 -2.51
N PRO A 240 11.48 -1.19 -1.23
CA PRO A 240 12.25 -2.39 -0.87
C PRO A 240 11.46 -3.67 -1.12
N PHE A 241 10.15 -3.62 -0.86
CA PHE A 241 9.24 -4.75 -1.12
C PHE A 241 9.11 -5.04 -2.61
N VAL A 242 8.85 -4.03 -3.44
CA VAL A 242 8.71 -4.22 -4.89
C VAL A 242 10.00 -4.78 -5.49
N ILE A 243 11.17 -4.23 -5.13
CA ILE A 243 12.48 -4.70 -5.61
C ILE A 243 12.69 -6.16 -5.23
N PHE A 244 12.48 -6.51 -3.95
CA PHE A 244 12.72 -7.86 -3.47
C PHE A 244 11.72 -8.87 -4.05
N ARG A 245 10.46 -8.49 -4.25
CA ARG A 245 9.45 -9.36 -4.87
C ARG A 245 9.77 -9.65 -6.33
N ILE A 246 10.24 -8.66 -7.09
CA ILE A 246 10.72 -8.86 -8.46
C ILE A 246 11.91 -9.82 -8.47
N TYR A 247 12.90 -9.59 -7.59
CA TYR A 247 14.04 -10.50 -7.43
C TYR A 247 13.59 -11.93 -7.17
N GLN A 248 12.69 -12.14 -6.19
CA GLN A 248 12.22 -13.47 -5.82
C GLN A 248 11.47 -14.19 -6.94
N ILE A 249 10.56 -13.50 -7.66
CA ILE A 249 9.77 -14.11 -8.73
C ILE A 249 10.64 -14.54 -9.90
N ASN A 250 11.61 -13.71 -10.30
CA ASN A 250 12.52 -14.04 -11.41
C ASN A 250 13.58 -15.06 -10.99
N ARG A 251 14.01 -15.02 -9.73
CA ARG A 251 14.95 -16.01 -9.18
C ARG A 251 14.32 -17.37 -8.96
N ALA A 252 13.02 -17.46 -8.63
CA ALA A 252 12.33 -18.73 -8.41
C ALA A 252 12.39 -19.68 -9.63
N ALA A 253 12.73 -19.18 -10.82
CA ALA A 253 13.05 -20.01 -11.99
C ALA A 253 14.37 -20.79 -11.87
N ILE A 254 15.24 -20.42 -10.93
CA ILE A 254 16.56 -21.01 -10.66
C ILE A 254 16.54 -21.54 -9.22
N ALA A 255 16.24 -22.83 -9.05
CA ALA A 255 16.16 -23.46 -7.75
C ALA A 255 17.51 -23.39 -7.01
N SER A 256 17.56 -22.67 -5.88
CA SER A 256 18.74 -22.70 -5.00
C SER A 256 18.64 -23.88 -4.04
N THR A 257 19.63 -24.77 -4.07
CA THR A 257 19.74 -25.91 -3.14
C THR A 257 20.31 -25.52 -1.77
N ASN A 258 20.75 -24.26 -1.60
CA ASN A 258 21.41 -23.80 -0.38
C ASN A 258 20.39 -23.36 0.69
N TYR A 259 20.33 -24.12 1.79
CA TYR A 259 19.39 -23.91 2.88
C TYR A 259 19.54 -22.56 3.60
N ILE A 260 20.78 -22.09 3.79
CA ILE A 260 21.04 -20.78 4.42
C ILE A 260 20.47 -19.64 3.56
N GLN A 261 20.60 -19.76 2.25
CA GLN A 261 20.10 -18.73 1.35
C GLN A 261 18.58 -18.59 1.41
N ILE A 262 17.86 -19.71 1.46
CA ILE A 262 16.40 -19.72 1.62
C ILE A 262 16.00 -19.04 2.94
N ALA A 263 16.73 -19.33 4.04
CA ALA A 263 16.47 -18.71 5.33
C ALA A 263 16.66 -17.18 5.31
N VAL A 264 17.74 -16.70 4.68
CA VAL A 264 18.02 -15.26 4.53
C VAL A 264 16.98 -14.58 3.64
N GLU A 265 16.60 -15.20 2.53
CA GLU A 265 15.56 -14.66 1.64
C GLU A 265 14.21 -14.55 2.33
N GLN A 266 13.85 -15.53 3.15
CA GLN A 266 12.65 -15.49 3.96
C GLN A 266 12.69 -14.34 4.97
N LEU A 267 13.83 -14.12 5.63
CA LEU A 267 14.00 -12.98 6.54
C LEU A 267 13.82 -11.65 5.78
N ILE A 268 14.50 -11.46 4.65
CA ILE A 268 14.37 -10.24 3.83
C ILE A 268 12.92 -10.05 3.38
N LEU A 269 12.24 -11.12 2.96
CA LEU A 269 10.83 -11.08 2.60
C LEU A 269 9.96 -10.60 3.76
N THR A 270 10.19 -11.11 4.98
CA THR A 270 9.40 -10.72 6.17
C THR A 270 9.63 -9.25 6.53
N VAL A 271 10.88 -8.78 6.50
CA VAL A 271 11.22 -7.38 6.77
C VAL A 271 10.60 -6.45 5.72
N THR A 272 10.80 -6.74 4.44
CA THR A 272 10.25 -5.92 3.35
C THR A 272 8.72 -5.94 3.30
N SER A 273 8.09 -7.10 3.57
CA SER A 273 6.63 -7.20 3.70
C SER A 273 6.11 -6.41 4.90
N SER A 274 6.84 -6.39 6.02
CA SER A 274 6.47 -5.56 7.18
C SER A 274 6.48 -4.07 6.85
N LEU A 275 7.50 -3.60 6.11
CA LEU A 275 7.55 -2.22 5.61
C LEU A 275 6.34 -1.92 4.73
N PHE A 276 6.02 -2.82 3.80
CA PHE A 276 4.84 -2.68 2.95
C PHE A 276 3.54 -2.51 3.75
N TYR A 277 3.29 -3.34 4.76
CA TYR A 277 2.08 -3.20 5.59
C TYR A 277 2.12 -2.01 6.54
N ILE A 278 3.30 -1.54 6.96
CA ILE A 278 3.44 -0.27 7.71
C ILE A 278 2.87 0.90 6.92
N ASN A 279 2.98 0.90 5.58
CA ASN A 279 2.38 1.95 4.74
C ASN A 279 0.87 2.10 4.97
N SER A 280 0.17 0.97 5.08
CA SER A 280 -1.27 0.92 5.36
C SER A 280 -1.61 1.22 6.82
N ALA A 281 -0.62 1.27 7.72
CA ALA A 281 -0.80 1.65 9.13
C ALA A 281 -0.44 3.12 9.42
N VAL A 282 0.00 3.90 8.42
CA VAL A 282 0.36 5.31 8.60
C VAL A 282 -0.88 6.10 9.01
N ASN A 283 -0.83 6.70 10.21
CA ASN A 283 -1.88 7.56 10.73
C ASN A 283 -1.63 9.01 10.31
N ASP A 284 -2.60 9.60 9.62
CA ASP A 284 -2.50 10.97 9.13
C ASP A 284 -2.76 12.01 10.23
N ILE A 285 -3.34 11.60 11.35
CA ILE A 285 -3.64 12.46 12.51
C ILE A 285 -2.39 12.80 13.31
N ILE A 286 -1.47 11.85 13.49
CA ILE A 286 -0.19 12.14 14.16
C ILE A 286 0.60 13.19 13.35
N LEU A 287 0.45 13.17 12.03
CA LEU A 287 1.02 14.16 11.13
C LEU A 287 0.26 15.50 11.14
N PHE A 288 -1.03 15.49 11.47
CA PHE A 288 -1.83 16.70 11.66
C PHE A 288 -1.32 17.54 12.83
N ASP A 289 -0.93 16.89 13.94
CA ASP A 289 -0.43 17.57 15.15
C ASP A 289 1.04 18.00 15.05
N ILE A 290 1.91 17.25 14.35
CA ILE A 290 3.34 17.60 14.21
C ILE A 290 3.56 18.88 13.36
N PHE A 291 2.62 19.20 12.46
CA PHE A 291 2.74 20.36 11.57
C PHE A 291 1.95 21.60 12.03
N PHE A 292 1.49 21.61 13.29
CA PHE A 292 0.88 22.76 13.98
C PHE A 292 1.68 23.18 15.21
#